data_AF-B4G5X2-F1
#
_entry.id   AF-B4G5X2-F1
#
_cell.length_a   1.000
_cell.length_b   1.000
_cell.length_c   1.000
_cell.angle_alpha   90.00
_cell.angle_beta   90.00
_cell.angle_gamma   90.00
#
_symmetry.space_group_name_H-M   'P 1'
#
loop_
_entity.id
_entity.type
_entity.pdbx_description
1 polymer ?
#
loop_
_entity_poly.entity_id
_entity_poly.type
_entity_poly.pdbx_seq_one_letter_code
_entity_poly.pdbx_strand_id
1 'polypeptide(L)'
;MIFQCLCVSLLLICLSIERNDGATKVLYEFHIRESTGNREEKGELKGNSTSGENESRAEPELIITGKRTSSLILPGCDPTTGDYVYKEDATYVADNSGYHVKYNFSIEPLELGTRLNAKTLKVSVG
;
A
#
# COMPACT_ATOMS: atom_id res chain seq x y z
N MET A 1 25.19 -48.56 -24.77
CA MET A 1 23.81 -48.11 -25.05
C MET A 1 23.07 -47.63 -23.81
N ILE A 2 23.00 -48.41 -22.72
CA ILE A 2 22.27 -48.04 -21.48
C ILE A 2 22.80 -46.72 -20.84
N PHE A 3 24.12 -46.55 -20.74
CA PHE A 3 24.73 -45.33 -20.20
C PHE A 3 24.44 -44.07 -21.02
N GLN A 4 24.33 -44.18 -22.35
CA GLN A 4 23.97 -43.05 -23.22
C GLN A 4 22.51 -42.63 -23.03
N CYS A 5 21.60 -43.59 -22.90
CA CYS A 5 20.20 -43.30 -22.58
C CYS A 5 20.05 -42.64 -21.20
N LEU A 6 20.87 -43.04 -20.21
CA LEU A 6 20.86 -42.42 -18.89
C LEU A 6 21.33 -40.97 -18.94
N CYS A 7 22.41 -40.67 -19.67
CA CYS A 7 22.91 -39.29 -19.80
C CYS A 7 21.90 -38.38 -20.53
N VAL A 8 21.26 -38.88 -21.59
CA VAL A 8 20.26 -38.12 -22.36
C VAL A 8 19.00 -37.87 -21.51
N SER A 9 18.53 -38.86 -20.76
CA SER A 9 17.40 -38.67 -19.84
C SER A 9 17.73 -37.70 -18.71
N LEU A 10 18.95 -37.74 -18.15
CA LEU A 10 19.38 -36.77 -17.14
C LEU A 10 19.42 -35.33 -17.70
N LEU A 11 19.94 -35.15 -18.91
CA LEU A 11 19.94 -33.86 -19.60
C LEU A 11 18.53 -33.33 -19.84
N LEU A 12 17.60 -34.18 -20.26
CA LEU A 12 16.21 -33.81 -20.45
C LEU A 12 15.53 -33.40 -19.14
N ILE A 13 15.84 -34.09 -18.03
CA ILE A 13 15.34 -33.72 -16.69
C ILE A 13 15.94 -32.37 -16.27
N CYS A 14 17.23 -32.15 -16.45
CA CYS A 14 17.89 -30.88 -16.13
C CYS A 14 17.33 -29.70 -16.95
N LEU A 15 16.94 -29.93 -18.21
CA LEU A 15 16.30 -28.92 -19.06
C LEU A 15 14.81 -28.71 -18.72
N SER A 16 14.16 -29.70 -18.11
CA SER A 16 12.75 -29.66 -17.69
C SER A 16 12.56 -29.04 -16.30
N ILE A 17 13.65 -28.77 -15.57
CA ILE A 17 13.59 -27.93 -14.38
C ILE A 17 13.41 -26.50 -14.87
N GLU A 18 12.16 -26.09 -15.08
CA GLU A 18 11.83 -24.67 -15.18
C GLU A 18 12.37 -23.99 -13.93
N ARG A 19 13.40 -23.15 -14.12
CA ARG A 19 13.86 -22.22 -13.11
C ARG A 19 12.70 -21.27 -12.85
N ASN A 20 11.98 -21.50 -11.76
CA ASN A 20 11.09 -20.50 -11.17
C ASN A 20 11.96 -19.41 -10.51
N ASP A 21 12.80 -18.75 -11.31
CA ASP A 21 13.58 -17.61 -10.91
C ASP A 21 12.71 -16.37 -11.11
N GLY A 22 12.34 -15.72 -10.00
CA GLY A 22 11.76 -14.37 -10.03
C GLY A 22 10.34 -14.23 -9.53
N ALA A 23 9.79 -15.19 -8.78
CA ALA A 23 8.54 -14.93 -8.07
C ALA A 23 8.80 -13.97 -6.90
N THR A 24 8.56 -12.67 -7.10
CA THR A 24 8.37 -11.71 -6.00
C THR A 24 7.39 -12.33 -5.02
N LYS A 25 7.89 -12.73 -3.85
CA LYS A 25 7.07 -13.45 -2.87
C LYS A 25 6.44 -12.40 -1.96
N VAL A 26 5.16 -12.10 -2.20
CA VAL A 26 4.35 -11.34 -1.25
C VAL A 26 4.27 -12.15 0.04
N LEU A 27 4.73 -11.56 1.14
CA LEU A 27 4.72 -12.18 2.46
C LEU A 27 3.38 -11.92 3.16
N TYR A 28 2.89 -10.68 3.05
CA TYR A 28 1.61 -10.27 3.59
C TYR A 28 1.07 -9.07 2.83
N GLU A 29 -0.24 -8.92 2.92
CA GLU A 29 -0.98 -7.78 2.40
C GLU A 29 -2.19 -7.55 3.30
N PHE A 30 -2.41 -6.31 3.74
CA PHE A 30 -3.60 -5.97 4.52
C PHE A 30 -4.24 -4.67 4.06
N HIS A 31 -5.55 -4.63 4.24
CA HIS A 31 -6.41 -3.49 3.97
C HIS A 31 -7.26 -3.25 5.21
N ILE A 32 -6.92 -2.22 5.97
CA ILE A 32 -7.58 -1.85 7.22
C ILE A 32 -8.41 -0.59 6.97
N ARG A 33 -9.67 -0.64 7.36
CA ARG A 33 -10.57 0.51 7.35
C ARG A 33 -10.87 0.92 8.79
N GLU A 34 -10.54 2.16 9.11
CA GLU A 34 -10.75 2.78 10.42
C GLU A 34 -11.88 3.81 10.33
N SER A 35 -12.39 4.29 11.47
CA SER A 35 -13.47 5.28 11.51
C SER A 35 -13.12 6.59 10.80
N THR A 36 -11.83 6.93 10.76
CA THR A 36 -11.32 8.20 10.24
C THR A 36 -10.41 8.02 9.03
N GLY A 37 -10.27 6.82 8.46
CA GLY A 37 -9.27 6.60 7.42
C GLY A 37 -9.16 5.17 6.93
N ASN A 38 -8.24 4.94 5.99
CA ASN A 38 -7.89 3.63 5.48
C ASN A 38 -6.37 3.44 5.53
N ARG A 39 -5.92 2.21 5.70
CA ARG A 39 -4.50 1.82 5.62
C ARG A 39 -4.36 0.57 4.78
N GLU A 40 -3.47 0.65 3.81
CA GLU A 40 -3.02 -0.44 2.97
C GLU A 40 -1.54 -0.66 3.25
N GLU A 41 -1.11 -1.91 3.37
CA GLU A 41 0.30 -2.25 3.49
C GLU A 41 0.58 -3.62 2.86
N LYS A 42 1.73 -3.72 2.23
CA LYS A 42 2.23 -4.95 1.62
C LYS A 42 3.71 -5.11 1.93
N GLY A 43 4.09 -6.29 2.42
CA GLY A 43 5.48 -6.71 2.57
C GLY A 43 5.85 -7.74 1.51
N GLU A 44 6.93 -7.51 0.77
CA GLU A 44 7.40 -8.42 -0.28
C GLU A 44 8.90 -8.67 -0.23
N LEU A 45 9.31 -9.89 -0.57
CA LEU A 45 10.71 -10.21 -0.80
C LEU A 45 11.03 -10.05 -2.29
N LYS A 46 11.92 -9.10 -2.59
CA LYS A 46 12.47 -8.90 -3.91
C LYS A 46 13.76 -9.71 -4.04
N GLY A 47 13.72 -10.76 -4.85
CA GLY A 47 14.92 -11.52 -5.20
C GLY A 47 15.74 -10.76 -6.25
N ASN A 48 17.07 -10.78 -6.12
CA ASN A 48 17.95 -10.42 -7.23
C ASN A 48 18.03 -11.61 -8.19
N SER A 49 17.08 -11.69 -9.11
CA SER A 49 17.18 -12.58 -10.25
C SER A 49 18.14 -11.99 -11.28
N THR A 50 19.45 -12.08 -11.00
CA THR A 50 20.48 -11.90 -12.03
C THR A 50 21.04 -13.28 -12.36
N SER A 51 20.50 -13.87 -13.42
CA SER A 51 21.21 -14.87 -14.23
C SER A 51 22.41 -14.18 -14.88
N GLY A 52 23.48 -13.98 -14.12
CA GLY A 52 24.73 -13.40 -14.59
C GLY A 52 25.83 -13.89 -13.66
N GLU A 53 26.75 -14.69 -14.20
CA GLU A 53 27.77 -15.48 -13.46
C GLU A 53 28.78 -14.68 -12.63
N ASN A 54 28.56 -13.39 -12.34
CA ASN A 54 29.54 -12.54 -11.65
C ASN A 54 28.96 -11.57 -10.61
N GLU A 55 27.72 -11.72 -10.18
CA GLU A 55 27.24 -10.95 -9.02
C GLU A 55 27.08 -11.87 -7.80
N SER A 56 27.92 -11.62 -6.80
CA SER A 56 27.80 -12.11 -5.43
C SER A 56 26.33 -12.28 -5.08
N ARG A 57 25.93 -13.52 -4.75
CA ARG A 57 24.62 -13.92 -4.22
C ARG A 57 24.02 -12.81 -3.35
N ALA A 58 23.27 -11.91 -3.97
CA ALA A 58 22.68 -10.78 -3.26
C ALA A 58 21.54 -11.33 -2.41
N GLU A 59 21.56 -11.01 -1.12
CA GLU A 59 20.50 -11.41 -0.21
C GLU A 59 19.17 -10.80 -0.68
N PRO A 60 18.06 -11.54 -0.58
CA PRO A 60 16.76 -11.01 -0.96
C PRO A 60 16.42 -9.80 -0.09
N GLU A 61 15.92 -8.73 -0.70
CA GLU A 61 15.54 -7.50 -0.01
C GLU A 61 14.09 -7.58 0.45
N LEU A 62 13.83 -7.23 1.71
CA LEU A 62 12.47 -7.01 2.21
C LEU A 62 12.06 -5.57 1.92
N ILE A 63 10.98 -5.41 1.15
CA ILE A 63 10.37 -4.12 0.86
C ILE A 63 8.99 -4.08 1.51
N ILE A 64 8.75 -3.06 2.34
CA ILE A 64 7.43 -2.79 2.93
C ILE A 64 6.90 -1.51 2.29
N THR A 65 5.74 -1.61 1.65
CA THR A 65 5.06 -0.46 1.05
C THR A 65 3.71 -0.27 1.70
N GLY A 66 3.26 0.97 1.81
CA GLY A 66 1.90 1.20 2.26
C GLY A 66 1.38 2.59 1.94
N LYS A 67 0.06 2.70 2.05
CA LYS A 67 -0.70 3.92 1.85
C LYS A 67 -1.65 4.11 3.03
N ARG A 68 -1.65 5.29 3.61
CA ARG A 68 -2.57 5.68 4.67
C ARG A 68 -3.36 6.90 4.21
N THR A 69 -4.65 6.87 4.40
CA THR A 69 -5.52 8.04 4.27
C THR A 69 -6.18 8.29 5.62
N SER A 70 -6.27 9.56 6.01
CA SER A 70 -6.84 10.00 7.27
C SER A 70 -7.66 11.27 7.04
N SER A 71 -8.78 11.39 7.74
CA SER A 71 -9.63 12.57 7.71
C SER A 71 -10.11 12.93 9.11
N LEU A 72 -10.08 14.22 9.43
CA LEU A 72 -10.53 14.76 10.71
C LEU A 72 -11.38 16.01 10.46
N ILE A 73 -12.49 16.13 11.18
CA ILE A 73 -13.28 17.36 11.20
C ILE A 73 -12.68 18.28 12.26
N LEU A 74 -12.26 19.46 11.83
CA LEU A 74 -11.75 20.52 12.68
C LEU A 74 -12.89 21.53 12.94
N PRO A 75 -13.24 21.79 14.22
CA PRO A 75 -14.27 22.76 14.53
C PRO A 75 -13.82 24.18 14.12
N GLY A 76 -14.76 24.98 13.62
CA GLY A 76 -14.53 26.41 13.39
C GLY A 76 -14.20 27.16 14.70
N CYS A 77 -13.31 28.15 14.63
CA CYS A 77 -12.91 28.93 15.82
C CYS A 77 -13.99 29.92 16.29
N ASP A 78 -14.91 30.34 15.41
CA ASP A 78 -15.98 31.30 15.71
C ASP A 78 -17.33 30.75 15.23
N PRO A 79 -18.49 31.08 15.84
CA PRO A 79 -19.79 30.56 15.43
C PRO A 79 -20.20 30.93 14.00
N THR A 80 -19.48 31.88 13.37
CA THR A 80 -19.66 32.28 11.97
C THR A 80 -18.79 31.49 11.00
N THR A 81 -17.73 30.82 11.48
CA THR A 81 -16.88 29.95 10.68
C THR A 81 -17.40 28.52 10.78
N GLY A 82 -17.76 27.94 9.64
CA GLY A 82 -18.13 26.53 9.57
C GLY A 82 -16.94 25.62 9.92
N ASP A 83 -17.24 24.34 10.13
CA ASP A 83 -16.21 23.33 10.33
C ASP A 83 -15.36 23.14 9.07
N TYR A 84 -14.19 22.53 9.23
CA TYR A 84 -13.28 22.19 8.14
C TYR A 84 -13.01 20.69 8.14
N VAL A 85 -12.76 20.13 6.96
CA VAL A 85 -12.24 18.77 6.81
C VAL A 85 -10.75 18.85 6.55
N TYR A 86 -9.96 18.35 7.49
CA TYR A 86 -8.55 18.03 7.27
C TYR A 86 -8.45 16.63 6.65
N LYS A 87 -7.70 16.50 5.56
CA LYS A 87 -7.38 15.22 4.91
C LYS A 87 -5.87 15.07 4.84
N GLU A 88 -5.38 13.89 5.15
CA GLU A 88 -3.97 13.50 5.02
C GLU A 88 -3.87 12.18 4.25
N ASP A 89 -3.05 12.18 3.23
CA ASP A 89 -2.62 10.99 2.50
C ASP A 89 -1.11 10.81 2.69
N ALA A 90 -0.68 9.63 3.13
CA ALA A 90 0.71 9.27 3.29
C ALA A 90 1.02 7.99 2.50
N THR A 91 2.01 8.04 1.60
CA THR A 91 2.57 6.86 0.95
C THR A 91 3.97 6.63 1.51
N TYR A 92 4.26 5.42 1.97
CA TYR A 92 5.56 5.08 2.56
C TYR A 92 6.18 3.82 1.94
N VAL A 93 7.51 3.80 1.94
CA VAL A 93 8.34 2.69 1.50
C VAL A 93 9.45 2.49 2.53
N ALA A 94 9.58 1.28 3.06
CA ALA A 94 10.73 0.84 3.83
C ALA A 94 11.51 -0.17 2.98
N ASP A 95 12.76 0.17 2.68
CA ASP A 95 13.68 -0.64 1.88
C ASP A 95 15.11 -0.55 2.47
N ASN A 96 16.11 -1.07 1.76
CA ASN A 96 17.51 -1.05 2.23
C ASN A 96 18.11 0.37 2.36
N SER A 97 17.46 1.38 1.78
CA SER A 97 17.87 2.78 1.83
C SER A 97 17.20 3.55 2.96
N GLY A 98 16.34 2.89 3.74
CA GLY A 98 15.68 3.42 4.92
C GLY A 98 14.17 3.55 4.76
N TYR A 99 13.58 4.43 5.56
CA TYR A 99 12.14 4.68 5.58
C TYR A 99 11.82 6.02 4.91
N HIS A 100 11.07 5.96 3.82
CA HIS A 100 10.69 7.11 3.00
C HIS A 100 9.20 7.33 3.07
N VAL A 101 8.77 8.58 3.23
CA VAL A 101 7.34 8.93 3.27
C VAL A 101 7.07 10.17 2.43
N LYS A 102 6.00 10.11 1.64
CA LYS A 102 5.42 11.25 0.95
C LYS A 102 4.07 11.58 1.58
N TYR A 103 3.96 12.78 2.13
CA TYR A 103 2.72 13.33 2.66
C TYR A 103 2.04 14.25 1.65
N ASN A 104 0.72 14.18 1.58
CA ASN A 104 -0.14 15.15 0.91
C ASN A 104 -1.28 15.48 1.87
N PHE A 105 -1.57 16.75 2.09
CA PHE A 105 -2.64 17.16 2.98
C PHE A 105 -3.47 18.28 2.35
N SER A 106 -4.77 18.28 2.65
CA SER A 106 -5.68 19.37 2.30
C SER A 106 -6.55 19.76 3.48
N ILE A 107 -6.95 21.02 3.51
CA ILE A 107 -7.94 21.55 4.44
C ILE A 107 -9.00 22.24 3.60
N GLU A 108 -10.23 21.76 3.69
CA GLU A 108 -11.36 22.24 2.90
C GLU A 108 -12.50 22.62 3.85
N PRO A 109 -13.26 23.69 3.59
CA PRO A 109 -14.49 23.97 4.33
C PRO A 109 -15.43 22.76 4.27
N LEU A 110 -15.95 22.34 5.41
CA LEU A 110 -17.01 21.34 5.46
C LEU A 110 -18.31 22.05 5.06
N GLU A 111 -18.70 21.93 3.80
CA GLU A 111 -20.04 22.32 3.40
C GLU A 111 -21.04 21.35 4.05
N LEU A 112 -21.55 21.75 5.22
CA LEU A 112 -22.77 21.19 5.77
C LEU A 112 -23.83 21.41 4.70
N GLY A 113 -24.11 20.37 3.91
CA GLY A 113 -25.21 20.39 2.96
C GLY A 113 -26.42 20.99 3.65
N THR A 114 -27.15 21.84 2.94
CA THR A 114 -28.33 22.62 3.35
C THR A 114 -29.53 21.75 3.79
N ARG A 115 -29.27 20.59 4.39
CA ARG A 115 -30.22 19.75 5.10
C ARG A 115 -30.53 20.42 6.43
N LEU A 116 -31.53 21.31 6.37
CA LEU A 116 -32.39 21.75 7.46
C LEU A 116 -31.68 21.95 8.80
N ASN A 117 -31.18 23.17 9.03
CA ASN A 117 -30.84 23.65 10.37
C ASN A 117 -32.07 23.47 11.29
N ALA A 118 -31.87 23.01 12.53
CA ALA A 118 -32.92 22.92 13.55
C ALA A 118 -33.68 24.25 13.78
N LYS A 119 -33.07 25.41 13.45
CA LYS A 119 -33.76 26.71 13.41
C LYS A 119 -34.88 26.78 12.35
N THR A 120 -34.75 26.07 11.24
CA THR A 120 -35.76 26.02 10.16
C THR A 120 -36.94 25.10 10.52
N LEU A 121 -36.74 24.14 11.43
CA LEU A 121 -37.80 23.24 11.91
C LEU A 121 -38.72 23.87 12.98
N LYS A 122 -38.49 25.13 13.39
CA LYS A 122 -39.25 25.77 14.49
C LYS A 122 -40.40 26.67 14.06
N VAL A 123 -40.75 26.73 12.76
CA VAL A 123 -41.87 27.57 12.28
C VAL A 123 -42.79 26.77 11.36
N SER A 124 -43.67 25.99 11.99
CA SER A 124 -44.94 25.52 11.41
C SER A 124 -45.76 24.90 12.54
N VAL A 125 -46.34 25.73 13.40
CA VAL A 125 -47.50 25.37 14.21
C VAL A 125 -48.42 26.59 14.25
N GLY A 126 -49.55 26.47 13.53
CA GLY A 126 -50.84 27.16 13.71
C GLY A 126 -50.83 28.64 13.96
#